data_AF-A0A2N2HEP7-F1
#
_entry.id   AF-A0A2N2HEP7-F1
#
_cell.length_a   1.000
_cell.length_b   1.000
_cell.length_c   1.000
_cell.angle_alpha   90.00
_cell.angle_beta   90.00
_cell.angle_gamma   90.00
#
_symmetry.space_group_name_H-M   'P 1'
#
loop_
_entity.id
_entity.type
_entity.pdbx_description
1 polymer ?
#
loop_
_entity_poly.entity_id
_entity_poly.type
_entity_poly.pdbx_seq_one_letter_code
_entity_poly.pdbx_strand_id
1 'polypeptide(L)'
;MGPMALLVSGFLAQPVGLAEEHGEVAGQEASVDMPPSWTPPTVHVLTMLTVVRGAEAVLWPEPFAETDPKVWATHYEEAFTRPPVFDPDQRAFSWDGDRWQINVIGHGLMGSEAYLRARQCRFGWAGAFAFAAGSAAVWEYGFEANGVRPSAQDL
;
A
#
# COMPACT_ATOMS: atom_id res chain seq x y z
N MET A 1 -49.60 29.93 23.20
CA MET A 1 -48.30 29.38 23.67
C MET A 1 -48.57 27.97 24.16
N GLY A 2 -48.27 26.96 23.36
CA GLY A 2 -48.40 25.55 23.74
C GLY A 2 -47.01 24.92 23.80
N PRO A 3 -46.66 24.13 24.81
CA PRO A 3 -45.38 23.46 24.83
C PRO A 3 -45.44 22.16 24.00
N MET A 4 -44.57 22.11 23.00
CA MET A 4 -44.06 20.90 22.35
C MET A 4 -43.38 20.01 23.39
N ALA A 5 -43.84 18.78 23.55
CA ALA A 5 -43.11 17.74 24.25
C ALA A 5 -42.24 16.97 23.25
N LEU A 6 -40.92 17.07 23.43
CA LEU A 6 -39.89 16.34 22.70
C LEU A 6 -39.95 14.84 23.07
N LEU A 7 -40.07 13.97 22.07
CA LEU A 7 -39.89 12.53 22.19
C LEU A 7 -38.40 12.20 22.31
N VAL A 8 -37.96 11.74 23.49
CA VAL A 8 -36.70 11.01 23.67
C VAL A 8 -37.10 9.55 23.94
N SER A 9 -37.15 8.72 22.90
CA SER A 9 -37.31 7.28 23.05
C SER A 9 -35.99 6.65 23.45
N GLY A 10 -35.99 6.06 24.64
CA GLY A 10 -34.86 5.38 25.23
C GLY A 10 -34.46 4.10 24.50
N PHE A 11 -33.16 3.83 24.56
CA PHE A 11 -32.54 2.53 24.38
C PHE A 11 -33.22 1.50 25.31
N LEU A 12 -34.02 0.59 24.76
CA LEU A 12 -34.52 -0.57 25.48
C LEU A 12 -33.41 -1.64 25.49
N ALA A 13 -32.84 -1.88 26.68
CA ALA A 13 -32.01 -3.03 26.97
C ALA A 13 -32.79 -4.33 26.69
N GLN A 14 -32.22 -5.23 25.90
CA GLN A 14 -32.78 -6.57 25.72
C GLN A 14 -32.52 -7.42 26.98
N PRO A 15 -33.49 -8.25 27.42
CA PRO A 15 -33.28 -9.15 28.55
C PRO A 15 -32.36 -10.30 28.14
N VAL A 16 -31.32 -10.53 28.95
CA VAL A 16 -30.46 -11.73 28.86
C VAL A 16 -31.25 -12.92 29.38
N GLY A 17 -31.72 -13.77 28.46
CA GLY A 17 -32.22 -15.10 28.79
C GLY A 17 -31.05 -16.06 28.96
N LEU A 18 -30.85 -16.57 30.18
CA LEU A 18 -29.96 -17.70 30.45
C LEU A 18 -30.64 -18.98 29.95
N ALA A 19 -30.15 -19.53 28.84
CA ALA A 19 -30.38 -20.91 28.46
C ALA A 19 -29.02 -21.63 28.50
N GLU A 20 -28.82 -22.43 29.54
CA GLU A 20 -27.85 -23.52 29.53
C GLU A 20 -28.37 -24.60 28.56
N GLU A 21 -27.65 -24.82 27.46
CA GLU A 21 -27.61 -26.13 26.82
C GLU A 21 -26.15 -26.51 26.56
N HIS A 22 -25.71 -27.55 27.27
CA HIS A 22 -24.55 -28.33 26.94
C HIS A 22 -24.80 -29.06 25.61
N GLY A 23 -24.19 -28.54 24.53
CA GLY A 23 -24.10 -29.20 23.24
C GLY A 23 -22.65 -29.20 22.76
N GLU A 24 -21.85 -30.13 23.30
CA GLU A 24 -20.52 -30.43 22.76
C GLU A 24 -20.69 -31.39 21.58
N VAL A 25 -20.66 -30.86 20.35
CA VAL A 25 -20.36 -31.64 19.14
C VAL A 25 -19.34 -30.87 18.31
N ALA A 26 -18.09 -31.21 18.58
CA ALA A 26 -17.01 -31.41 17.62
C ALA A 26 -17.32 -31.03 16.16
N GLY A 27 -16.67 -29.95 15.73
CA GLY A 27 -16.66 -29.54 14.34
C GLY A 27 -15.91 -28.23 14.12
N GLN A 28 -14.87 -27.97 14.91
CA GLN A 28 -13.85 -27.02 14.48
C GLN A 28 -13.13 -27.73 13.33
N GLU A 29 -13.70 -27.63 12.12
CA GLU A 29 -12.96 -27.93 10.90
C GLU A 29 -11.64 -27.19 11.07
N ALA A 30 -10.56 -27.94 11.27
CA ALA A 30 -9.24 -27.37 11.30
C ALA A 30 -9.11 -26.67 9.96
N SER A 31 -9.24 -25.34 9.95
CA SER A 31 -9.11 -24.56 8.73
C SER A 31 -7.75 -24.93 8.20
N VAL A 32 -7.71 -25.68 7.10
CA VAL A 32 -6.45 -26.13 6.52
C VAL A 32 -5.64 -24.87 6.31
N ASP A 33 -4.51 -24.78 7.01
CA ASP A 33 -3.64 -23.63 6.91
C ASP A 33 -2.93 -23.72 5.56
N MET A 34 -3.62 -23.28 4.51
CA MET A 34 -3.04 -23.18 3.19
C MET A 34 -1.94 -22.13 3.22
N PRO A 35 -0.83 -22.38 2.53
CA PRO A 35 0.25 -21.42 2.45
C PRO A 35 -0.20 -20.12 1.77
N PRO A 36 0.55 -19.03 1.96
CA PRO A 36 0.35 -17.79 1.24
C PRO A 36 0.34 -17.98 -0.27
N SER A 37 -0.60 -17.32 -0.97
CA SER A 37 -0.66 -17.34 -2.43
C SER A 37 0.04 -16.11 -3.01
N TRP A 38 1.13 -16.32 -3.74
CA TRP A 38 1.97 -15.24 -4.25
C TRP A 38 1.48 -14.65 -5.57
N THR A 39 0.88 -15.46 -6.45
CA THR A 39 0.52 -15.02 -7.80
C THR A 39 -0.53 -13.89 -7.81
N PRO A 40 -1.67 -14.01 -7.10
CA PRO A 40 -2.68 -12.95 -7.12
C PRO A 40 -2.18 -11.58 -6.63
N PRO A 41 -1.47 -11.44 -5.49
CA PRO A 41 -0.97 -10.15 -5.04
C PRO A 41 0.14 -9.62 -5.95
N THR A 42 1.04 -10.46 -6.45
CA THR A 42 2.11 -10.03 -7.37
C THR A 42 1.56 -9.47 -8.68
N VAL A 43 0.65 -10.19 -9.34
CA VAL A 43 0.05 -9.71 -10.59
C VAL A 43 -0.73 -8.42 -10.36
N HIS A 44 -1.48 -8.34 -9.26
CA HIS A 44 -2.23 -7.14 -8.91
C HIS A 44 -1.31 -5.93 -8.72
N VAL A 45 -0.27 -6.07 -7.89
CA VAL A 45 0.67 -4.96 -7.64
C VAL A 45 1.40 -4.56 -8.91
N LEU A 46 1.97 -5.49 -9.68
CA LEU A 46 2.66 -5.13 -10.93
C LEU A 46 1.75 -4.42 -11.94
N THR A 47 0.47 -4.82 -11.99
CA THR A 47 -0.53 -4.14 -12.81
C THR A 47 -0.77 -2.71 -12.31
N MET A 48 -0.97 -2.55 -10.99
CA MET A 48 -1.14 -1.25 -10.36
C MET A 48 0.08 -0.35 -10.62
N LEU A 49 1.31 -0.82 -10.38
CA LEU A 49 2.53 -0.04 -10.62
C LEU A 49 2.63 0.40 -12.09
N THR A 50 2.29 -0.48 -13.03
CA THR A 50 2.30 -0.14 -14.46
C THR A 50 1.26 0.94 -14.79
N VAL A 51 0.05 0.85 -14.20
CA VAL A 51 -1.00 1.85 -14.39
C VAL A 51 -0.60 3.20 -13.80
N VAL A 52 -0.02 3.21 -12.59
CA VAL A 52 0.47 4.44 -11.94
C VAL A 52 1.56 5.07 -12.78
N ARG A 53 2.57 4.28 -13.21
CA ARG A 53 3.64 4.75 -14.09
C ARG A 53 3.12 5.35 -15.39
N GLY A 54 2.14 4.69 -16.02
CA GLY A 54 1.49 5.20 -17.23
C GLY A 54 0.72 6.50 -16.98
N ALA A 55 0.03 6.62 -15.84
CA ALA A 55 -0.66 7.84 -15.46
C ALA A 55 0.32 9.00 -15.21
N GLU A 56 1.46 8.75 -14.56
CA GLU A 56 2.51 9.75 -14.36
C GLU A 56 3.09 10.25 -15.67
N ALA A 57 3.41 9.35 -16.60
CA ALA A 57 3.91 9.74 -17.92
C ALA A 57 2.92 10.63 -18.70
N VAL A 58 1.61 10.50 -18.45
CA VAL A 58 0.57 11.33 -19.07
C VAL A 58 0.37 12.66 -18.33
N LEU A 59 0.32 12.64 -16.99
CA LEU A 59 0.01 13.80 -16.17
C LEU A 59 1.23 14.71 -15.92
N TRP A 60 2.41 14.10 -15.82
CA TRP A 60 3.71 14.76 -15.58
C TRP A 60 4.78 14.20 -16.54
N PRO A 61 4.74 14.55 -17.83
CA PRO A 61 5.64 13.95 -18.83
C PRO A 61 7.13 14.14 -18.55
N GLU A 62 7.54 15.16 -17.80
CA GLU A 62 8.94 15.35 -17.40
C GLU A 62 9.07 15.07 -15.90
N PRO A 63 9.92 14.12 -15.45
CA PRO A 63 10.86 13.30 -16.25
C PRO A 63 10.28 11.97 -16.76
N PHE A 64 8.97 11.74 -16.62
CA PHE A 64 8.39 10.40 -16.65
C PHE A 64 8.04 9.82 -18.03
N ALA A 65 7.96 10.62 -19.09
CA ALA A 65 7.69 10.20 -20.46
C ALA A 65 8.96 10.19 -21.33
N GLU A 66 10.14 10.30 -20.73
CA GLU A 66 11.42 10.10 -21.43
C GLU A 66 11.44 8.70 -22.06
N THR A 67 11.91 8.61 -23.31
CA THR A 67 11.99 7.35 -24.08
C THR A 67 13.38 7.07 -24.64
N ASP A 68 14.36 7.96 -24.47
CA ASP A 68 15.75 7.72 -24.86
C ASP A 68 16.38 6.63 -23.98
N PRO A 69 16.73 5.45 -24.54
CA PRO A 69 17.34 4.37 -23.78
C PRO A 69 18.68 4.74 -23.13
N LYS A 70 19.39 5.74 -23.65
CA LYS A 70 20.65 6.21 -23.05
C LYS A 70 20.40 6.94 -21.74
N VAL A 71 19.38 7.78 -21.70
CA VAL A 71 18.98 8.51 -20.50
C VAL A 71 18.54 7.51 -19.43
N TRP A 72 17.71 6.54 -19.81
CA TRP A 72 17.31 5.45 -18.92
C TRP A 72 18.52 4.68 -18.39
N ALA A 73 19.45 4.30 -19.25
CA ALA A 73 20.65 3.56 -18.83
C ALA A 73 21.45 4.35 -17.78
N THR A 74 21.60 5.65 -17.95
CA THR A 74 22.23 6.51 -16.95
C THR A 74 21.45 6.53 -15.64
N HIS A 75 20.12 6.71 -15.68
CA HIS A 75 19.31 6.75 -14.45
C HIS A 75 19.31 5.42 -13.70
N TYR A 76 19.17 4.29 -14.40
CA TYR A 76 19.28 2.96 -13.78
C TYR A 76 20.70 2.69 -13.26
N GLU A 77 21.75 3.11 -13.98
CA GLU A 77 23.12 3.02 -13.45
C GLU A 77 23.22 3.79 -12.13
N GLU A 78 22.74 5.02 -12.07
CA GLU A 78 22.74 5.81 -10.83
C GLU A 78 21.92 5.16 -9.72
N ALA A 79 20.74 4.62 -10.04
CA ALA A 79 19.88 3.94 -9.08
C ALA A 79 20.59 2.75 -8.42
N PHE A 80 21.32 1.93 -9.19
CA PHE A 80 21.98 0.73 -8.68
C PHE A 80 23.40 0.95 -8.15
N THR A 81 24.05 2.08 -8.46
CA THR A 81 25.44 2.36 -8.06
C THR A 81 25.58 3.42 -6.98
N ARG A 82 24.55 4.24 -6.74
CA ARG A 82 24.55 5.27 -5.71
C ARG A 82 23.54 4.93 -4.61
N PRO A 83 23.76 5.38 -3.37
CA PRO A 83 22.75 5.24 -2.33
C PRO A 83 21.48 6.01 -2.72
N PRO A 84 20.31 5.58 -2.21
CA PRO A 84 19.08 6.34 -2.34
C PRO A 84 19.24 7.78 -1.83
N VAL A 85 18.46 8.69 -2.42
CA VAL A 85 18.44 10.10 -2.03
C VAL A 85 18.02 10.21 -0.56
N PHE A 86 18.84 10.88 0.23
CA PHE A 86 18.54 11.21 1.62
C PHE A 86 18.96 12.67 1.83
N ASP A 87 17.98 13.57 1.91
CA ASP A 87 18.21 15.01 2.03
C ASP A 87 17.42 15.59 3.23
N PRO A 88 18.01 15.58 4.44
CA PRO A 88 17.33 16.05 5.64
C PRO A 88 17.16 17.58 5.69
N ASP A 89 17.80 18.33 4.78
CA ASP A 89 17.65 19.79 4.70
C ASP A 89 16.38 20.20 3.93
N GLN A 90 15.79 19.26 3.19
CA GLN A 90 14.50 19.43 2.53
C GLN A 90 13.33 19.36 3.52
N ARG A 91 12.16 19.81 3.05
CA ARG A 91 10.92 19.58 3.80
C ARG A 91 10.68 18.09 3.96
N ALA A 92 10.09 17.70 5.10
CA ALA A 92 9.64 16.34 5.31
C ALA A 92 8.75 15.89 4.15
N PHE A 93 8.98 14.66 3.68
CA PHE A 93 8.25 14.06 2.56
C PHE A 93 8.61 14.59 1.17
N SER A 94 9.79 15.19 0.98
CA SER A 94 10.20 15.80 -0.30
C SER A 94 11.71 15.68 -0.56
N TRP A 95 12.35 14.61 -0.09
CA TRP A 95 13.82 14.44 -0.15
C TRP A 95 14.37 14.29 -1.58
N ASP A 96 13.58 13.78 -2.50
CA ASP A 96 13.88 13.60 -3.92
C ASP A 96 13.35 14.72 -4.82
N GLY A 97 12.68 15.72 -4.23
CA GLY A 97 12.08 16.85 -4.95
C GLY A 97 10.60 16.67 -5.29
N ASP A 98 10.02 15.52 -4.96
CA ASP A 98 8.60 15.29 -5.16
C ASP A 98 7.73 16.13 -4.22
N ARG A 99 6.49 16.35 -4.67
CA ARG A 99 5.49 17.03 -3.84
C ARG A 99 5.12 16.08 -2.71
N TRP A 100 5.17 16.56 -1.47
CA TRP A 100 4.87 15.75 -0.27
C TRP A 100 3.59 14.90 -0.34
N GLN A 101 2.56 15.31 -1.09
CA GLN A 101 1.35 14.52 -1.28
C GLN A 101 1.63 13.19 -1.99
N ILE A 102 2.59 13.15 -2.92
CA ILE A 102 2.99 11.94 -3.64
C ILE A 102 3.65 10.98 -2.65
N ASN A 103 4.66 11.43 -1.91
CA ASN A 103 5.39 10.59 -0.96
C ASN A 103 4.49 10.13 0.21
N VAL A 104 3.63 11.01 0.76
CA VAL A 104 2.76 10.60 1.88
C VAL A 104 1.54 9.81 1.43
N ILE A 105 0.79 10.34 0.46
CA ILE A 105 -0.50 9.77 0.06
C ILE A 105 -0.30 8.73 -1.04
N GLY A 106 0.51 9.04 -2.07
CA GLY A 106 0.82 8.10 -3.16
C GLY A 106 1.51 6.84 -2.64
N HIS A 107 2.72 6.96 -2.07
CA HIS A 107 3.45 5.80 -1.55
C HIS A 107 2.72 5.16 -0.37
N GLY A 108 2.10 5.96 0.50
CA GLY A 108 1.27 5.44 1.60
C GLY A 108 0.10 4.57 1.12
N LEU A 109 -0.65 5.00 0.10
CA LEU A 109 -1.74 4.21 -0.49
C LEU A 109 -1.20 2.99 -1.25
N MET A 110 -0.13 3.16 -2.02
CA MET A 110 0.50 2.10 -2.80
C MET A 110 1.01 0.96 -1.90
N GLY A 111 1.75 1.30 -0.84
CA GLY A 111 2.23 0.33 0.16
C GLY A 111 1.09 -0.31 0.94
N SER A 112 0.04 0.46 1.28
CA SER A 112 -1.16 -0.07 1.94
C SER A 112 -1.89 -1.08 1.07
N GLU A 113 -2.06 -0.81 -0.22
CA GLU A 113 -2.69 -1.74 -1.17
C GLU A 113 -1.87 -3.03 -1.30
N ALA A 114 -0.55 -2.92 -1.48
CA ALA A 114 0.33 -4.08 -1.54
C ALA A 114 0.25 -4.93 -0.26
N TYR A 115 0.29 -4.29 0.91
CA TYR A 115 0.16 -4.95 2.21
C TYR A 115 -1.20 -5.66 2.34
N LEU A 116 -2.31 -4.93 2.13
CA LEU A 116 -3.66 -5.47 2.30
C LEU A 116 -3.94 -6.59 1.29
N ARG A 117 -3.42 -6.49 0.07
CA ARG A 117 -3.54 -7.55 -0.94
C ARG A 117 -2.80 -8.81 -0.52
N ALA A 118 -1.59 -8.69 0.02
CA ALA A 118 -0.87 -9.83 0.59
C ALA A 118 -1.63 -10.44 1.78
N ARG A 119 -2.22 -9.62 2.66
CA ARG A 119 -3.06 -10.10 3.78
C ARG A 119 -4.28 -10.89 3.29
N GLN A 120 -4.96 -10.41 2.23
CA GLN A 120 -6.07 -11.13 1.58
C GLN A 120 -5.62 -12.48 0.99
N CYS A 121 -4.34 -12.59 0.62
CA CYS A 121 -3.72 -13.80 0.08
C CYS A 121 -2.97 -14.63 1.13
N ARG A 122 -3.40 -14.54 2.40
CA ARG A 122 -2.98 -15.36 3.54
C ARG A 122 -1.56 -15.11 4.05
N PHE A 123 -0.91 -14.00 3.67
CA PHE A 123 0.35 -13.63 4.28
C PHE A 123 0.13 -13.24 5.75
N GLY A 124 1.01 -13.70 6.64
CA GLY A 124 1.14 -13.15 7.99
C GLY A 124 1.52 -11.66 7.95
N TRP A 125 1.44 -10.95 9.08
CA TRP A 125 1.73 -9.51 9.11
C TRP A 125 3.15 -9.20 8.63
N ALA A 126 4.14 -9.99 9.05
CA ALA A 126 5.54 -9.82 8.64
C ALA A 126 5.73 -10.12 7.15
N GLY A 127 5.06 -11.15 6.62
CA GLY A 127 5.11 -11.49 5.20
C GLY A 127 4.45 -10.42 4.34
N ALA A 128 3.32 -9.87 4.78
CA ALA A 128 2.65 -8.77 4.08
C ALA A 128 3.47 -7.48 4.14
N PHE A 129 4.13 -7.20 5.29
CA PHE A 129 5.06 -6.08 5.42
C PHE A 129 6.25 -6.23 4.47
N ALA A 130 6.90 -7.40 4.46
CA ALA A 130 8.00 -7.68 3.54
C ALA A 130 7.57 -7.60 2.07
N PHE A 131 6.35 -8.05 1.74
CA PHE A 131 5.78 -7.92 0.40
C PHE A 131 5.56 -6.45 0.02
N ALA A 132 5.03 -5.63 0.92
CA ALA A 132 4.85 -4.20 0.70
C ALA A 132 6.18 -3.47 0.53
N ALA A 133 7.15 -3.70 1.41
CA ALA A 133 8.50 -3.13 1.30
C ALA A 133 9.21 -3.57 0.01
N GLY A 134 9.09 -4.86 -0.36
CA GLY A 134 9.59 -5.35 -1.64
C GLY A 134 8.88 -4.71 -2.84
N SER A 135 7.59 -4.42 -2.72
CA SER A 135 6.83 -3.71 -3.75
C SER A 135 7.28 -2.26 -3.90
N ALA A 136 7.58 -1.56 -2.79
CA ALA A 136 8.18 -0.22 -2.80
C ALA A 136 9.57 -0.25 -3.48
N ALA A 137 10.42 -1.22 -3.15
CA ALA A 137 11.70 -1.38 -3.84
C ALA A 137 11.54 -1.65 -5.34
N VAL A 138 10.54 -2.46 -5.75
CA VAL A 138 10.23 -2.68 -7.18
C VAL A 138 9.74 -1.41 -7.85
N TRP A 139 8.96 -0.58 -7.17
CA TRP A 139 8.55 0.73 -7.68
C TRP A 139 9.79 1.62 -7.94
N GLU A 140 10.56 1.89 -6.89
CA GLU A 140 11.72 2.77 -6.91
C GLU A 140 12.75 2.33 -7.96
N TYR A 141 13.19 1.07 -7.89
CA TYR A 141 14.29 0.56 -8.72
C TYR A 141 13.83 0.03 -10.08
N GLY A 142 12.55 -0.30 -10.23
CA GLY A 142 12.03 -0.93 -11.45
C GLY A 142 11.27 0.03 -12.34
N PHE A 143 10.43 0.90 -11.76
CA PHE A 143 9.51 1.76 -12.49
C PHE A 143 9.97 3.22 -12.49
N GLU A 144 10.33 3.75 -11.32
CA GLU A 144 10.64 5.16 -11.10
C GLU A 144 12.06 5.53 -11.47
N ALA A 145 13.02 4.61 -11.33
CA ALA A 145 14.42 4.75 -11.77
C ALA A 145 14.60 5.10 -13.25
N ASN A 146 13.53 5.06 -14.05
CA ASN A 146 13.52 5.64 -15.40
C ASN A 146 13.63 7.18 -15.37
N GLY A 147 13.00 7.86 -14.40
CA GLY A 147 12.98 9.32 -14.31
C GLY A 147 13.92 9.89 -13.24
N VAL A 148 13.96 9.30 -12.05
CA VAL A 148 14.69 9.83 -10.89
C VAL A 148 15.37 8.73 -10.09
N ARG A 149 16.41 9.07 -9.32
CA ARG A 149 17.11 8.11 -8.45
C ARG A 149 16.21 7.74 -7.25
N PRO A 150 16.20 6.47 -6.80
CA PRO A 150 15.43 6.04 -5.64
C PRO A 150 15.59 6.92 -4.41
N SER A 151 14.51 7.10 -3.66
CA SER A 151 14.45 7.90 -2.45
C SER A 151 14.49 7.02 -1.19
N ALA A 152 15.34 7.37 -0.23
CA ALA A 152 15.43 6.65 1.05
C ALA A 152 14.16 6.78 1.89
N GLN A 153 13.34 7.78 1.60
CA GLN A 153 12.10 8.05 2.32
C GLN A 153 10.94 7.19 1.82
N ASP A 154 10.97 6.84 0.54
CA ASP A 154 9.88 6.18 -0.16
C ASP A 154 10.01 4.64 -0.14
N LEU A 155 11.21 4.16 0.21
CA LEU A 155 11.53 2.77 0.59
C LEU A 155 11.08 2.43 2.03
#